data_AF-A0AA36MHJ9-F1
#
_entry.id   AF-A0AA36MHJ9-F1
#
_cell.length_a   1.000
_cell.length_b   1.000
_cell.length_c   1.000
_cell.angle_alpha   90.00
_cell.angle_beta   90.00
_cell.angle_gamma   90.00
#
_symmetry.space_group_name_H-M   'P 1'
#
loop_
_entity.id
_entity.type
_entity.pdbx_description
1 polymer ?
#
loop_
_entity_poly.entity_id
_entity_poly.type
_entity_poly.pdbx_seq_one_letter_code
_entity_poly.pdbx_strand_id
1 'polypeptide(L)'
;MARSKQTARKSTGGKASRKPLAMKAARKSASATGAVKNPHRCRPGTVAVREIRRYQKSNELLIRKLPFQRLSSAAMALEASETYLVGVFEDTNLCAIYAKRVTIMPKDIQLATTIVPVIDVQIDDVVMTVHRCL
;
A
#
# COMPACT_ATOMS: atom_id res chain seq x y z
N MET A 1 -33.24 47.02 14.63
CA MET A 1 -31.78 47.26 14.60
C MET A 1 -31.05 45.94 14.77
N ALA A 2 -30.34 45.47 13.74
CA ALA A 2 -29.60 44.21 13.76
C ALA A 2 -28.18 44.44 14.30
N ARG A 3 -27.84 43.76 15.40
CA ARG A 3 -26.51 43.82 16.02
C ARG A 3 -25.56 42.89 15.26
N SER A 4 -24.76 43.43 14.34
CA SER A 4 -23.65 42.69 13.75
C SER A 4 -22.53 42.56 14.79
N LYS A 5 -22.14 41.33 15.15
CA LYS A 5 -20.91 41.06 15.89
C LYS A 5 -19.84 40.68 14.88
N GLN A 6 -19.08 41.66 14.41
CA GLN A 6 -17.84 41.41 13.68
C GLN A 6 -16.79 40.93 14.68
N THR A 7 -16.53 39.62 14.75
CA THR A 7 -15.33 39.13 15.43
C THR A 7 -14.16 39.27 14.48
N ALA A 8 -13.15 40.04 14.87
CA ALA A 8 -11.91 40.17 14.11
C ALA A 8 -11.25 38.79 13.96
N ARG A 9 -11.23 38.25 12.74
CA ARG A 9 -10.32 37.16 12.38
C ARG A 9 -8.95 37.79 12.10
N LYS A 10 -7.91 37.30 12.79
CA LYS A 10 -6.54 37.73 12.55
C LYS A 10 -6.10 37.25 11.16
N SER A 11 -6.15 38.14 10.17
CA SER A 11 -5.55 37.97 8.86
C SER A 11 -4.08 38.38 8.92
N THR A 12 -3.20 37.45 9.22
CA THR A 12 -1.80 37.57 8.81
C THR A 12 -1.35 36.21 8.31
N GLY A 13 -1.59 36.02 7.01
CA GLY A 13 -0.77 35.14 6.20
C GLY A 13 0.68 35.63 6.27
N GLY A 14 1.59 34.67 6.43
CA GLY A 14 2.99 34.97 6.69
C GLY A 14 3.72 35.60 5.50
N LYS A 15 4.45 36.68 5.77
CA LYS A 15 5.88 36.81 5.40
C LYS A 15 6.47 38.02 6.11
N ALA A 16 7.42 37.77 7.01
CA ALA A 16 8.26 38.81 7.60
C ALA A 16 9.69 38.68 7.06
N SER A 17 10.32 39.85 6.90
CA SER A 17 11.56 40.18 6.19
C SER A 17 12.74 39.20 6.38
N ARG A 18 13.45 38.92 5.27
CA ARG A 18 14.67 38.09 5.22
C ARG A 18 15.85 38.83 5.88
N LYS A 19 16.44 38.22 6.92
CA LYS A 19 17.84 38.41 7.32
C LYS A 19 18.55 37.05 7.29
N PRO A 20 19.77 36.91 6.75
CA PRO A 20 20.45 35.64 6.66
C PRO A 20 21.28 35.44 7.93
N LEU A 21 20.80 34.61 8.83
CA LEU A 21 21.62 33.99 9.85
C LEU A 21 21.29 32.50 9.79
N ALA A 22 22.33 31.69 9.57
CA ALA A 22 22.25 30.25 9.49
C ALA A 22 21.68 29.70 10.81
N MET A 23 20.36 29.65 10.90
CA MET A 23 19.66 29.06 12.03
C MET A 23 19.56 27.57 11.72
N LYS A 24 20.42 26.78 12.37
CA LYS A 24 20.29 25.32 12.42
C LYS A 24 18.84 25.01 12.74
N ALA A 25 18.12 24.43 11.78
CA ALA A 25 16.68 24.21 11.89
C ALA A 25 16.43 23.24 13.06
N ALA A 26 16.10 23.79 14.24
CA ALA A 26 15.58 23.02 15.33
C ALA A 26 14.24 22.46 14.85
N ARG A 27 14.25 21.21 14.38
CA ARG A 27 13.03 20.47 14.06
C ARG A 27 12.18 20.49 15.33
N LYS A 28 10.90 20.86 15.21
CA LYS A 28 9.93 20.79 16.31
C LYS A 28 9.81 19.35 16.80
N SER A 29 10.65 18.97 17.74
CA SER A 29 10.52 17.75 18.52
C SER A 29 10.82 18.11 19.96
N ALA A 30 9.82 17.87 20.81
CA ALA A 30 9.72 18.13 22.25
C ALA A 30 9.30 19.56 22.66
N SER A 31 8.16 19.64 23.36
CA SER A 31 7.88 20.72 24.30
C SER A 31 8.74 20.49 25.55
N ALA A 32 9.41 21.54 26.04
CA ALA A 32 10.31 21.48 27.20
C ALA A 32 9.60 21.22 28.54
N THR A 33 8.27 21.14 28.54
CA THR A 33 7.44 20.81 29.70
C THR A 33 6.56 19.60 29.38
N GLY A 34 6.89 18.48 30.03
CA GLY A 34 5.97 17.44 30.50
C GLY A 34 4.86 16.93 29.57
N ALA A 35 5.18 16.48 28.35
CA ALA A 35 4.47 15.38 27.68
C ALA A 35 5.20 15.03 26.39
N VAL A 36 5.88 13.89 26.35
CA VAL A 36 6.28 13.29 25.08
C VAL A 36 5.00 13.06 24.29
N LYS A 37 4.80 13.78 23.17
CA LYS A 37 3.70 13.48 22.26
C LYS A 37 3.81 12.02 21.86
N ASN A 38 2.86 11.21 22.30
CA ASN A 38 2.82 9.79 21.93
C ASN A 38 2.95 9.67 20.42
N PRO A 39 3.89 8.85 19.91
CA PRO A 39 4.01 8.59 18.49
C PRO A 39 2.64 8.19 17.92
N HIS A 40 2.20 8.88 16.88
CA HIS A 40 0.91 8.60 16.27
C HIS A 40 0.94 7.22 15.62
N ARG A 41 0.37 6.22 16.29
CA ARG A 41 0.20 4.87 15.77
C ARG A 41 -1.07 4.80 14.93
N CYS A 42 -0.93 4.27 13.71
CA CYS A 42 -2.10 4.01 12.88
C CYS A 42 -2.99 2.94 13.52
N ARG A 43 -4.31 3.03 13.30
CA ARG A 43 -5.25 1.99 13.72
C ARG A 43 -4.94 0.67 12.98
N PRO A 44 -5.19 -0.49 13.59
CA PRO A 44 -5.07 -1.77 12.89
C PRO A 44 -5.88 -1.75 11.59
N GLY A 45 -5.35 -2.35 10.53
CA GLY A 45 -5.92 -2.31 9.19
C GLY A 45 -5.60 -1.05 8.37
N THR A 46 -5.30 0.10 8.99
CA THR A 46 -5.02 1.35 8.24
C THR A 46 -3.74 1.24 7.39
N VAL A 47 -2.72 0.55 7.90
CA VAL A 47 -1.47 0.31 7.17
C VAL A 47 -1.69 -0.70 6.05
N ALA A 48 -2.39 -1.80 6.34
CA ALA A 48 -2.71 -2.85 5.35
C ALA A 48 -3.48 -2.28 4.14
N VAL A 49 -4.51 -1.44 4.37
CA VAL A 49 -5.26 -0.81 3.27
C VAL A 49 -4.38 0.14 2.43
N ARG A 50 -3.41 0.81 3.05
CA ARG A 50 -2.46 1.67 2.31
C ARG A 50 -1.49 0.86 1.46
N GLU A 51 -1.06 -0.29 1.96
CA GLU A 51 -0.18 -1.22 1.25
C GLU A 51 -0.90 -1.87 0.07
N ILE A 52 -2.14 -2.37 0.26
CA ILE A 52 -2.98 -2.91 -0.82
C ILE A 52 -3.12 -1.89 -1.95
N ARG A 53 -3.48 -0.64 -1.61
CA ARG A 53 -3.61 0.44 -2.61
C ARG A 53 -2.29 0.81 -3.28
N ARG A 54 -1.15 0.63 -2.60
CA ARG A 54 0.17 0.87 -3.17
C ARG A 54 0.50 -0.22 -4.19
N TYR A 55 0.39 -1.48 -3.79
CA TYR A 55 0.75 -2.63 -4.63
C TYR A 55 -0.20 -2.83 -5.81
N GLN A 56 -1.47 -2.46 -5.68
CA GLN A 56 -2.40 -2.44 -6.82
C GLN A 56 -2.15 -1.27 -7.79
N LYS A 57 -1.39 -0.24 -7.37
CA LYS A 57 -1.05 0.90 -8.22
C LYS A 57 0.26 0.70 -8.99
N SER A 58 1.15 -0.16 -8.49
CA SER A 58 2.48 -0.40 -9.04
C SER A 58 2.74 -1.89 -9.22
N ASN A 59 3.15 -2.29 -10.42
CA ASN A 59 3.54 -3.67 -10.74
C ASN A 59 5.04 -3.91 -10.49
N GLU A 60 5.55 -3.51 -9.32
CA GLU A 60 6.92 -3.82 -8.92
C GLU A 60 6.99 -5.23 -8.36
N LEU A 61 8.03 -5.99 -8.74
CA LEU A 61 8.25 -7.33 -8.22
C LEU A 61 8.44 -7.30 -6.70
N LEU A 62 7.56 -7.97 -5.99
CA LEU A 62 7.53 -7.98 -4.52
C LEU A 62 8.58 -8.93 -3.95
N ILE A 63 8.97 -9.95 -4.72
CA ILE A 63 9.98 -10.91 -4.37
C ILE A 63 11.34 -10.41 -4.88
N ARG A 64 12.28 -10.20 -3.96
CA ARG A 64 13.65 -9.77 -4.31
C ARG A 64 14.28 -10.80 -5.25
N LYS A 65 14.81 -10.33 -6.38
CA LYS A 65 15.48 -11.17 -7.40
C LYS A 65 16.74 -11.91 -6.87
N LEU A 66 17.40 -11.35 -5.85
CA LEU A 66 18.70 -11.84 -5.37
C LEU A 66 18.69 -13.24 -4.70
N PRO A 67 17.78 -13.57 -3.76
CA PRO A 67 17.72 -14.92 -3.19
C PRO A 67 17.34 -16.02 -4.20
N PHE A 68 16.72 -15.68 -5.33
CA PHE A 68 16.26 -16.65 -6.35
C PHE A 68 17.17 -16.74 -7.58
N GLN A 69 18.27 -15.99 -7.59
CA GLN A 69 19.22 -15.95 -8.72
C GLN A 69 19.83 -17.32 -9.05
N ARG A 70 19.85 -18.26 -8.09
CA ARG A 70 20.36 -19.63 -8.28
C ARG A 70 19.27 -20.67 -8.57
N LEU A 71 17.99 -20.37 -8.33
CA LEU A 71 16.87 -21.31 -8.54
C LEU A 71 16.24 -21.18 -9.93
N SER A 72 16.41 -20.04 -10.61
CA SER A 72 15.86 -19.84 -11.94
C SER A 72 16.75 -18.90 -12.75
N SER A 73 17.35 -19.41 -13.82
CA SER A 73 18.02 -18.64 -14.87
C SER A 73 17.07 -17.73 -15.67
N ALA A 74 15.79 -17.63 -15.28
CA ALA A 74 14.79 -16.86 -15.98
C ALA A 74 14.08 -15.91 -15.01
N ALA A 75 14.39 -14.61 -15.08
CA ALA A 75 13.61 -13.57 -14.41
C ALA A 75 12.11 -13.67 -14.72
N MET A 76 11.78 -14.17 -15.92
CA MET A 76 10.44 -14.50 -16.39
C MET A 76 9.70 -15.52 -15.52
N ALA A 77 10.40 -16.51 -14.96
CA ALA A 77 9.78 -17.53 -14.11
C ALA A 77 9.33 -16.94 -12.76
N LEU A 78 10.07 -15.93 -12.26
CA LEU A 78 9.71 -15.24 -11.04
C LEU A 78 8.49 -14.33 -11.26
N GLU A 79 8.42 -13.63 -12.39
CA GLU A 79 7.23 -12.88 -12.81
C GLU A 79 5.98 -13.78 -12.89
N ALA A 80 6.09 -14.94 -13.55
CA ALA A 80 4.99 -15.90 -13.63
C ALA A 80 4.55 -16.42 -12.25
N SER A 81 5.51 -16.63 -11.34
CA SER A 81 5.21 -17.11 -9.98
C SER A 81 4.49 -16.06 -9.14
N GLU A 82 4.84 -14.77 -9.26
CA GLU A 82 4.17 -13.69 -8.53
C GLU A 82 2.72 -13.52 -9.01
N THR A 83 2.49 -13.53 -10.32
CA THR A 83 1.13 -13.45 -10.89
C THR A 83 0.26 -14.62 -10.45
N TYR A 84 0.81 -15.84 -10.45
CA TYR A 84 0.10 -17.01 -9.96
C TYR A 84 -0.31 -16.87 -8.49
N LEU A 85 0.61 -16.44 -7.62
CA LEU A 85 0.33 -16.26 -6.20
C LEU A 85 -0.73 -15.18 -5.95
N VAL A 86 -0.71 -14.07 -6.69
CA VAL A 86 -1.72 -13.02 -6.56
C VAL A 86 -3.12 -13.55 -6.89
N GLY A 87 -3.26 -14.32 -7.99
CA GLY A 87 -4.54 -14.95 -8.35
C GLY A 87 -5.08 -15.88 -7.25
N VAL A 88 -4.22 -16.75 -6.71
CA VAL A 88 -4.60 -17.62 -5.57
C VAL A 88 -4.99 -16.80 -4.34
N PHE A 89 -4.34 -15.66 -4.08
CA PHE A 89 -4.70 -14.79 -2.95
C PHE A 89 -6.04 -14.08 -3.14
N GLU A 90 -6.47 -13.81 -4.38
CA GLU A 90 -7.78 -13.24 -4.67
C GLU A 90 -8.89 -14.26 -4.39
N ASP A 91 -8.75 -15.49 -4.87
CA ASP A 91 -9.72 -16.56 -4.66
C ASP A 91 -9.85 -16.95 -3.19
N THR A 92 -8.73 -16.99 -2.47
CA THR A 92 -8.73 -17.30 -1.03
C THR A 92 -9.36 -16.19 -0.21
N ASN A 93 -9.22 -14.93 -0.63
CA ASN A 93 -9.91 -13.81 -0.01
C ASN A 93 -11.43 -13.90 -0.24
N LEU A 94 -11.89 -14.31 -1.42
CA LEU A 94 -13.31 -14.57 -1.67
C LEU A 94 -13.86 -15.69 -0.77
N CYS A 95 -13.10 -16.77 -0.59
CA CYS A 95 -13.45 -17.85 0.33
C CYS A 95 -13.53 -17.38 1.80
N ALA A 96 -12.62 -16.50 2.23
CA ALA A 96 -12.65 -15.92 3.57
C ALA A 96 -13.87 -15.02 3.79
N ILE A 97 -14.23 -14.19 2.80
CA ILE A 97 -15.40 -13.31 2.81
C ILE A 97 -16.69 -14.14 2.85
N TYR A 98 -16.76 -15.24 2.09
CA TYR A 98 -17.88 -16.17 2.11
C TYR A 98 -18.15 -16.70 3.53
N ALA A 99 -17.07 -16.98 4.28
CA ALA A 99 -17.13 -17.39 5.68
C ALA A 99 -17.27 -16.23 6.69
N LYS A 100 -17.60 -15.01 6.23
CA LYS A 100 -17.73 -13.77 7.05
C LYS A 100 -16.46 -13.39 7.83
N ARG A 101 -15.28 -13.76 7.32
CA ARG A 101 -13.97 -13.43 7.91
C ARG A 101 -13.22 -12.45 7.02
N VAL A 102 -12.31 -11.68 7.64
CA VAL A 102 -11.38 -10.77 6.94
C VAL A 102 -9.96 -11.35 6.88
N THR A 103 -9.66 -12.34 7.72
CA THR A 103 -8.37 -13.03 7.77
C THR A 103 -8.42 -14.33 6.97
N ILE A 104 -7.52 -14.46 5.99
CA ILE A 104 -7.29 -15.71 5.26
C ILE A 104 -6.70 -16.78 6.19
N MET A 105 -7.09 -18.03 5.97
CA MET A 105 -6.64 -19.19 6.73
C MET A 105 -6.18 -20.30 5.76
N PRO A 106 -5.36 -21.27 6.19
CA PRO A 106 -4.90 -22.35 5.31
C PRO A 106 -6.04 -23.19 4.72
N LYS A 107 -7.17 -23.32 5.44
CA LYS A 107 -8.38 -23.96 4.91
C LYS A 107 -8.98 -23.22 3.71
N ASP A 108 -8.83 -21.90 3.63
CA ASP A 108 -9.33 -21.10 2.51
C ASP A 108 -8.44 -21.30 1.29
N ILE A 109 -7.12 -21.46 1.50
CA ILE A 109 -6.13 -21.83 0.46
C ILE A 109 -6.46 -23.20 -0.10
N GLN A 110 -6.60 -24.21 0.78
CA GLN A 110 -6.96 -25.56 0.37
C GLN A 110 -8.27 -25.58 -0.43
N LEU A 111 -9.28 -24.83 0.02
CA LEU A 111 -10.55 -24.71 -0.68
C LEU A 111 -10.37 -24.08 -2.07
N ALA A 112 -9.67 -22.94 -2.16
CA ALA A 112 -9.42 -22.23 -3.42
C ALA A 112 -8.66 -23.11 -4.42
N THR A 113 -7.60 -23.79 -3.99
CA THR A 113 -6.80 -24.66 -4.86
C THR A 113 -7.51 -25.96 -5.25
N THR A 114 -8.51 -26.39 -4.48
CA THR A 114 -9.28 -27.61 -4.77
C THR A 114 -10.48 -27.32 -5.68
N ILE A 115 -11.11 -26.15 -5.52
CA ILE A 115 -12.36 -25.80 -6.20
C ILE A 115 -12.11 -24.99 -7.48
N VAL A 116 -11.20 -24.03 -7.44
CA VAL A 116 -10.87 -23.19 -8.59
C VAL A 116 -9.71 -23.86 -9.32
N PRO A 117 -9.92 -24.49 -10.50
CA PRO A 117 -8.80 -24.90 -11.31
C PRO A 117 -7.99 -23.64 -11.64
N VAL A 118 -6.67 -23.71 -11.48
CA VAL A 118 -5.69 -22.67 -11.83
C VAL A 118 -5.61 -22.53 -13.36
N ILE A 119 -6.72 -22.17 -13.97
CA ILE A 119 -6.90 -22.02 -15.41
C ILE A 119 -7.69 -20.73 -15.57
N ASP A 120 -7.23 -19.84 -16.45
CA ASP A 120 -7.79 -18.52 -16.80
C ASP A 120 -7.29 -17.28 -16.05
N VAL A 121 -5.96 -17.12 -15.95
CA VAL A 121 -5.34 -15.77 -16.00
C VAL A 121 -4.16 -15.70 -17.01
N GLN A 122 -3.83 -16.79 -17.71
CA GLN A 122 -2.60 -16.85 -18.53
C GLN A 122 -2.77 -16.57 -20.03
N ILE A 123 -3.98 -16.46 -20.57
CA ILE A 123 -4.15 -16.33 -22.03
C ILE A 123 -4.41 -14.88 -22.46
N ASP A 124 -5.32 -14.14 -21.83
CA ASP A 124 -5.68 -12.82 -22.38
C ASP A 124 -4.63 -11.72 -22.16
N ASP A 125 -3.95 -11.69 -21.01
CA ASP A 125 -2.95 -10.63 -20.71
C ASP A 125 -1.58 -10.87 -21.35
N VAL A 126 -1.16 -12.13 -21.50
CA VAL A 126 0.08 -12.49 -22.22
C VAL A 126 -0.11 -12.27 -23.72
N VAL A 127 -1.27 -12.63 -24.29
CA VAL A 127 -1.59 -12.36 -25.70
C VAL A 127 -1.69 -10.85 -25.96
N MET A 128 -2.33 -10.08 -25.08
CA MET A 128 -2.39 -8.62 -25.21
C MET A 128 -1.02 -7.93 -25.08
N THR A 129 -0.11 -8.47 -24.28
CA THR A 129 1.24 -7.91 -24.12
C THR A 129 2.14 -8.28 -25.30
N VAL A 130 2.05 -9.50 -25.83
CA VAL A 130 2.82 -9.94 -27.00
C VAL A 130 2.33 -9.28 -28.30
N HIS A 131 1.01 -9.08 -28.45
CA HIS A 131 0.43 -8.47 -29.66
C HIS A 131 0.55 -6.93 -29.71
N ARG A 132 0.96 -6.27 -28.62
CA ARG A 132 1.32 -4.83 -28.59
C ARG A 132 2.79 -4.55 -28.87
N CYS A 133 3.63 -5.58 -28.86
CA CYS A 133 5.07 -5.49 -29.13
C CYS A 133 5.47 -5.94 -30.56
N LEU A 134 4.49 -6.28 -31.40
CA LEU A 134 4.60 -6.42 -32.86
C LEU A 134 3.86 -5.25 -33.54
#